data_AF-A0A225VNB2-F1
#
_entry.id   AF-A0A225VNB2-F1
#
_cell.length_a   1.000
_cell.length_b   1.000
_cell.length_c   1.000
_cell.angle_alpha   90.00
_cell.angle_beta   90.00
_cell.angle_gamma   90.00
#
_symmetry.space_group_name_H-M   'P 1'
#
loop_
_entity.id
_entity.type
_entity.pdbx_description
1 polymer ?
#
loop_
_entity_poly.entity_id
_entity_poly.type
_entity_poly.pdbx_seq_one_letter_code
_entity_poly.pdbx_strand_id
1 'polypeptide(L)'
;PLEFSIDEFPEIDDTLIPRAVNATHWYDGVTLFLQAWRPYFTVDPRTKRPAFGYSAVRKTHLKQLAGIKVYGNEQMNNAPTLIGETGIPFNMHGGKAFRSGNFSSQVGALDNTVSCLEASLVSFTLWCYTSDNCNGYGDQWNLEDLSLISMDKPIRSGLQLTVPERDACARAVQAFARPYATRIAGTPSKSEFILDRVRYELEYVSDPQKAHESSIHPTEVFIPQLQYPRGYSVETSDGHFSVQSHDGWDVVSYLHDPSKANHWFLITTKDTSIEKRRRARIVRQRVMMPPLLALCIYILYLIFA
;
A
#
# COMPACT_ATOMS: atom_id res chain seq x y z
N PRO A 1 -1.60 -6.63 21.57
CA PRO A 1 -2.60 -6.06 20.63
C PRO A 1 -3.88 -5.72 21.37
N LEU A 2 -4.49 -4.57 21.08
CA LEU A 2 -5.69 -4.10 21.78
C LEU A 2 -6.85 -5.09 21.68
N GLU A 3 -6.94 -5.88 20.60
CA GLU A 3 -7.96 -6.93 20.47
C GLU A 3 -7.84 -8.09 21.49
N PHE A 4 -6.74 -8.19 22.24
CA PHE A 4 -6.53 -9.18 23.30
C PHE A 4 -6.47 -8.56 24.70
N SER A 5 -6.62 -7.24 24.83
CA SER A 5 -6.68 -6.58 26.13
C SER A 5 -8.00 -6.90 26.83
N ILE A 6 -7.94 -7.26 28.10
CA ILE A 6 -9.10 -7.43 28.97
C ILE A 6 -9.35 -6.21 29.86
N ASP A 7 -8.36 -5.33 29.97
CA ASP A 7 -8.42 -4.12 30.76
C ASP A 7 -9.09 -3.00 29.96
N GLU A 8 -9.77 -2.11 30.68
CA GLU A 8 -10.33 -0.88 30.13
C GLU A 8 -9.22 0.00 29.57
N PHE A 9 -9.47 0.65 28.45
CA PHE A 9 -8.49 1.56 27.86
C PHE A 9 -8.35 2.80 28.75
N PRO A 10 -7.13 3.24 29.08
CA PRO A 10 -6.95 4.41 29.93
C PRO A 10 -7.49 5.67 29.27
N GLU A 11 -8.08 6.56 30.07
CA GLU A 11 -8.42 7.91 29.61
C GLU A 11 -7.14 8.68 29.28
N ILE A 12 -7.11 9.30 28.10
CA ILE A 12 -6.00 10.16 27.67
C ILE A 12 -6.38 11.60 28.01
N ASP A 13 -5.78 12.11 29.09
CA ASP A 13 -5.93 13.51 29.48
C ASP A 13 -5.10 14.42 28.56
N ASP A 14 -5.77 15.20 27.71
CA ASP A 14 -5.13 16.15 26.79
C ASP A 14 -4.30 17.23 27.49
N THR A 15 -4.52 17.48 28.79
CA THR A 15 -3.70 18.40 29.57
C THR A 15 -2.36 17.78 29.96
N LEU A 16 -2.28 16.45 30.06
CA LEU A 16 -1.07 15.71 30.38
C LEU A 16 -0.34 15.22 29.12
N ILE A 17 -1.08 14.74 28.12
CA ILE A 17 -0.55 14.19 26.86
C ILE A 17 -1.21 14.89 25.67
N PRO A 18 -0.90 16.18 25.44
CA PRO A 18 -1.51 16.93 24.34
C PRO A 18 -1.09 16.35 22.99
N ARG A 19 -2.05 16.27 22.05
CA ARG A 19 -1.82 15.81 20.67
C ARG A 19 -1.35 14.35 20.60
N ALA A 20 -1.96 13.49 21.41
CA ALA A 20 -1.75 12.05 21.31
C ALA A 20 -2.09 11.52 19.91
N VAL A 21 -1.39 10.46 19.49
CA VAL A 21 -1.59 9.79 18.21
C VAL A 21 -1.79 8.30 18.48
N ASN A 22 -2.77 7.69 17.80
CA ASN A 22 -2.92 6.25 17.81
C ASN A 22 -1.82 5.61 16.96
N ALA A 23 -0.81 5.01 17.61
CA ALA A 23 0.38 4.41 16.99
C ALA A 23 0.31 2.86 16.89
N THR A 24 -0.89 2.29 16.72
CA THR A 24 -1.10 0.83 16.71
C THR A 24 -0.34 0.13 15.59
N HIS A 25 0.18 -1.08 15.85
CA HIS A 25 0.81 -1.92 14.83
C HIS A 25 -0.27 -2.67 14.03
N TRP A 26 -0.02 -2.93 12.75
CA TRP A 26 -0.90 -3.76 11.94
C TRP A 26 -0.10 -4.65 10.98
N TYR A 27 -0.50 -5.91 10.89
CA TYR A 27 0.09 -6.88 9.98
C TYR A 27 -1.02 -7.75 9.36
N ASP A 28 -0.81 -8.23 8.14
CA ASP A 28 -1.58 -9.37 7.65
C ASP A 28 -1.18 -10.63 8.42
N GLY A 29 -1.94 -10.94 9.48
CA GLY A 29 -1.60 -12.00 10.43
C GLY A 29 -1.35 -13.36 9.77
N VAL A 30 -2.14 -13.75 8.76
CA VAL A 30 -1.93 -15.03 8.06
C VAL A 30 -0.56 -15.07 7.37
N THR A 31 -0.19 -13.98 6.69
CA THR A 31 1.12 -13.89 6.01
C THR A 31 2.27 -13.88 7.01
N LEU A 32 2.13 -13.13 8.11
CA LEU A 32 3.15 -13.03 9.15
C LEU A 32 3.36 -14.39 9.85
N PHE A 33 2.29 -15.01 10.36
CA PHE A 33 2.38 -16.26 11.11
C PHE A 33 2.81 -17.46 10.25
N LEU A 34 2.31 -17.57 9.02
CA LEU A 34 2.64 -18.70 8.15
C LEU A 34 3.92 -18.49 7.35
N GLN A 35 4.51 -17.28 7.38
CA GLN A 35 5.59 -16.86 6.50
C GLN A 35 5.27 -17.25 5.03
N ALA A 36 4.06 -16.93 4.59
CA ALA A 36 3.50 -17.41 3.34
C ALA A 36 2.44 -16.45 2.80
N TRP A 37 2.69 -15.88 1.62
CA TRP A 37 1.69 -15.04 0.95
C TRP A 37 0.54 -15.88 0.39
N ARG A 38 -0.70 -15.50 0.75
CA ARG A 38 -1.94 -16.14 0.28
C ARG A 38 -2.93 -15.06 -0.16
N PRO A 39 -2.87 -14.60 -1.42
CA PRO A 39 -3.65 -13.44 -1.85
C PRO A 39 -5.18 -13.70 -1.92
N TYR A 40 -5.61 -14.95 -1.73
CA TYR A 40 -7.00 -15.39 -1.78
C TYR A 40 -7.50 -15.93 -0.43
N PHE A 41 -6.71 -15.85 0.64
CA PHE A 41 -7.13 -16.33 1.96
C PHE A 41 -6.54 -15.49 3.09
N THR A 42 -7.39 -15.04 4.01
CA THR A 42 -6.98 -14.50 5.31
C THR A 42 -8.03 -14.81 6.37
N VAL A 43 -7.75 -14.51 7.63
CA VAL A 43 -8.67 -14.65 8.76
C VAL A 43 -8.70 -13.35 9.53
N ASP A 44 -9.89 -12.85 9.84
CA ASP A 44 -10.07 -11.71 10.73
C ASP A 44 -9.81 -12.17 12.18
N PRO A 45 -8.75 -11.68 12.87
CA PRO A 45 -8.41 -12.14 14.21
C PRO A 45 -9.47 -11.75 15.25
N ARG A 46 -10.21 -10.66 15.03
CA ARG A 46 -11.26 -10.19 15.95
C ARG A 46 -12.51 -11.05 15.84
N THR A 47 -12.96 -11.34 14.61
CA THR A 47 -14.21 -12.10 14.39
C THR A 47 -13.99 -13.60 14.22
N LYS A 48 -12.73 -14.04 14.07
CA LYS A 48 -12.32 -15.42 13.76
C LYS A 48 -12.92 -15.95 12.45
N ARG A 49 -13.38 -15.06 11.57
CA ARG A 49 -14.03 -15.43 10.30
C ARG A 49 -13.00 -15.49 9.17
N PRO A 50 -12.97 -16.59 8.39
CA PRO A 50 -12.13 -16.66 7.20
C PRO A 50 -12.71 -15.81 6.07
N ALA A 51 -11.83 -15.28 5.22
CA ALA A 51 -12.18 -14.59 3.98
C ALA A 51 -11.51 -15.28 2.79
N PHE A 52 -12.30 -15.57 1.76
CA PHE A 52 -11.87 -16.30 0.56
C PHE A 52 -11.99 -15.44 -0.70
N GLY A 53 -10.93 -15.41 -1.50
CA GLY A 53 -10.81 -14.64 -2.73
C GLY A 53 -10.19 -13.26 -2.52
N TYR A 54 -9.51 -12.76 -3.56
CA TYR A 54 -8.75 -11.52 -3.55
C TYR A 54 -9.53 -10.31 -2.99
N SER A 55 -10.77 -10.12 -3.46
CA SER A 55 -11.61 -9.00 -3.02
C SER A 55 -12.04 -9.13 -1.56
N ALA A 56 -12.29 -10.34 -1.08
CA ALA A 56 -12.68 -10.58 0.30
C ALA A 56 -11.50 -10.34 1.24
N VAL A 57 -10.32 -10.84 0.88
CA VAL A 57 -9.06 -10.59 1.62
C VAL A 57 -8.82 -9.09 1.78
N ARG A 58 -8.81 -8.34 0.67
CA ARG A 58 -8.64 -6.88 0.72
C ARG A 58 -9.69 -6.20 1.59
N LYS A 59 -10.97 -6.58 1.45
CA LYS A 59 -12.07 -6.03 2.26
C LYS A 59 -11.85 -6.30 3.76
N THR A 60 -11.33 -7.46 4.13
CA THR A 60 -11.01 -7.80 5.52
C THR A 60 -9.89 -6.92 6.05
N HIS A 61 -8.79 -6.76 5.30
CA HIS A 61 -7.68 -5.88 5.69
C HIS A 61 -8.11 -4.42 5.84
N LEU A 62 -8.88 -3.88 4.89
CA LEU A 62 -9.45 -2.53 5.00
C LEU A 62 -10.36 -2.35 6.22
N LYS A 63 -11.16 -3.38 6.55
CA LYS A 63 -12.02 -3.35 7.73
C LYS A 63 -11.21 -3.33 9.03
N GLN A 64 -10.09 -4.04 9.09
CA GLN A 64 -9.19 -4.02 10.24
C GLN A 64 -8.60 -2.62 10.45
N LEU A 65 -8.05 -2.01 9.39
CA LEU A 65 -7.50 -0.66 9.42
C LEU A 65 -8.55 0.39 9.79
N ALA A 66 -9.77 0.29 9.23
CA ALA A 66 -10.89 1.14 9.61
C ALA A 66 -11.23 1.00 11.11
N GLY A 67 -11.17 -0.22 11.65
CA GLY A 67 -11.36 -0.47 13.08
C GLY A 67 -10.33 0.24 13.96
N ILE A 68 -9.06 0.28 13.54
CA ILE A 68 -8.00 1.01 14.25
C ILE A 68 -8.28 2.52 14.26
N LYS A 69 -8.73 3.09 13.13
CA LYS A 69 -9.11 4.51 13.06
C LYS A 69 -10.29 4.83 13.98
N VAL A 70 -11.33 4.00 13.95
CA VAL A 70 -12.51 4.14 14.83
C VAL A 70 -12.08 4.11 16.30
N TYR A 71 -11.14 3.23 16.65
CA TYR A 71 -10.61 3.17 18.00
C TYR A 71 -9.95 4.48 18.46
N GLY A 72 -9.08 5.08 17.62
CA GLY A 72 -8.49 6.39 17.91
C GLY A 72 -9.54 7.50 18.01
N ASN A 73 -10.59 7.41 17.20
CA ASN A 73 -11.71 8.35 17.27
C ASN A 73 -12.48 8.27 18.59
N GLU A 74 -12.86 7.07 19.00
CA GLU A 74 -13.74 6.85 20.15
C GLU A 74 -13.02 6.86 21.50
N GLN A 75 -11.77 6.38 21.56
CA GLN A 75 -11.04 6.14 22.81
C GLN A 75 -9.89 7.13 23.06
N MET A 76 -9.51 7.93 22.06
CA MET A 76 -8.34 8.83 22.12
C MET A 76 -8.69 10.26 21.67
N ASN A 77 -9.88 10.75 21.98
CA ASN A 77 -10.35 12.09 21.65
C ASN A 77 -10.11 12.50 20.18
N ASN A 78 -10.52 11.66 19.22
CA ASN A 78 -10.31 11.92 17.80
C ASN A 78 -8.82 12.05 17.39
N ALA A 79 -7.94 11.27 18.02
CA ALA A 79 -6.52 11.22 17.68
C ALA A 79 -6.31 10.74 16.23
N PRO A 80 -5.36 11.35 15.49
CA PRO A 80 -4.88 10.80 14.23
C PRO A 80 -4.33 9.38 14.38
N THR A 81 -4.31 8.63 13.28
CA THR A 81 -3.79 7.25 13.25
C THR A 81 -2.49 7.18 12.45
N LEU A 82 -1.45 6.69 13.11
CA LEU A 82 -0.20 6.22 12.53
C LEU A 82 -0.15 4.70 12.74
N ILE A 83 -0.04 3.93 11.66
CA ILE A 83 0.31 2.51 11.81
C ILE A 83 1.80 2.45 12.15
N GLY A 84 2.11 2.35 13.45
CA GLY A 84 3.46 2.49 13.99
C GLY A 84 4.40 1.36 13.58
N GLU A 85 3.85 0.25 13.10
CA GLU A 85 4.62 -0.87 12.59
C GLU A 85 3.75 -1.71 11.65
N THR A 86 4.30 -2.07 10.49
CA THR A 86 3.70 -2.99 9.52
C THR A 86 4.78 -3.52 8.59
N GLY A 87 4.58 -4.69 8.00
CA GLY A 87 5.56 -5.26 7.08
C GLY A 87 5.20 -6.67 6.64
N ILE A 88 6.19 -7.36 6.07
CA ILE A 88 6.06 -8.75 5.61
C ILE A 88 7.36 -9.50 5.89
N PRO A 89 7.31 -10.81 6.22
CA PRO A 89 8.50 -11.62 6.30
C PRO A 89 9.10 -11.80 4.90
N PHE A 90 10.39 -11.54 4.68
CA PHE A 90 11.06 -11.79 3.41
C PHE A 90 11.49 -13.25 3.25
N ASN A 91 11.72 -13.95 4.36
CA ASN A 91 12.05 -15.38 4.42
C ASN A 91 10.86 -16.31 4.11
N MET A 92 9.78 -15.82 3.48
CA MET A 92 8.63 -16.65 3.10
C MET A 92 9.02 -17.93 2.38
N HIS A 93 8.28 -19.00 2.67
CA HIS A 93 8.49 -20.31 2.06
C HIS A 93 9.93 -20.82 2.25
N GLY A 94 10.50 -20.61 3.45
CA GLY A 94 11.86 -21.02 3.78
C GLY A 94 12.93 -20.32 2.95
N GLY A 95 12.74 -19.01 2.69
CA GLY A 95 13.67 -18.19 1.92
C GLY A 95 13.81 -18.61 0.46
N LYS A 96 12.78 -19.21 -0.15
CA LYS A 96 12.84 -19.69 -1.56
C LYS A 96 13.26 -18.58 -2.52
N ALA A 97 12.83 -17.34 -2.27
CA ALA A 97 13.18 -16.18 -3.09
C ALA A 97 14.69 -15.88 -3.10
N PHE A 98 15.41 -16.16 -2.01
CA PHE A 98 16.84 -15.87 -1.88
C PHE A 98 17.70 -16.70 -2.83
N ARG A 99 17.26 -17.94 -3.08
CA ARG A 99 17.92 -18.87 -4.00
C ARG A 99 17.45 -18.70 -5.45
N SER A 100 16.17 -18.37 -5.63
CA SER A 100 15.56 -18.33 -6.97
C SER A 100 15.56 -16.94 -7.62
N GLY A 101 15.80 -15.87 -6.86
CA GLY A 101 15.64 -14.49 -7.34
C GLY A 101 14.19 -14.03 -7.50
N ASN A 102 13.22 -14.94 -7.35
CA ASN A 102 11.81 -14.67 -7.57
C ASN A 102 11.13 -14.16 -6.28
N PHE A 103 11.12 -12.84 -6.11
CA PHE A 103 10.45 -12.15 -5.01
C PHE A 103 8.96 -11.84 -5.28
N SER A 104 8.31 -12.49 -6.25
CA SER A 104 6.92 -12.18 -6.60
C SER A 104 5.93 -12.32 -5.43
N SER A 105 6.19 -13.24 -4.49
CA SER A 105 5.36 -13.41 -3.28
C SER A 105 5.53 -12.24 -2.31
N GLN A 106 6.77 -11.81 -2.06
CA GLN A 106 7.10 -10.68 -1.21
C GLN A 106 6.56 -9.38 -1.80
N VAL A 107 6.72 -9.19 -3.11
CA VAL A 107 6.14 -8.06 -3.85
C VAL A 107 4.62 -8.03 -3.70
N GLY A 108 3.95 -9.16 -3.92
CA GLY A 108 2.49 -9.23 -3.81
C GLY A 108 1.97 -9.00 -2.38
N ALA A 109 2.65 -9.53 -1.38
CA ALA A 109 2.30 -9.34 0.02
C ALA A 109 2.50 -7.88 0.46
N LEU A 110 3.65 -7.28 0.11
CA LEU A 110 3.95 -5.90 0.46
C LEU A 110 3.04 -4.92 -0.30
N ASP A 111 2.75 -5.19 -1.58
CA ASP A 111 1.80 -4.39 -2.36
C ASP A 111 0.38 -4.43 -1.77
N ASN A 112 -0.10 -5.62 -1.37
CA ASN A 112 -1.39 -5.72 -0.69
C ASN A 112 -1.40 -4.94 0.62
N THR A 113 -0.35 -5.06 1.42
CA THR A 113 -0.18 -4.35 2.70
C THR A 113 -0.22 -2.83 2.48
N VAL A 114 0.68 -2.29 1.65
CA VAL A 114 0.79 -0.84 1.42
C VAL A 114 -0.45 -0.29 0.72
N SER A 115 -1.01 -0.99 -0.27
CA SER A 115 -2.24 -0.51 -0.95
C SER A 115 -3.48 -0.51 -0.04
N CYS A 116 -3.51 -1.29 1.04
CA CYS A 116 -4.58 -1.22 2.04
C CYS A 116 -4.38 -0.01 2.97
N LEU A 117 -3.14 0.30 3.33
CA LEU A 117 -2.78 1.47 4.14
C LEU A 117 -3.09 2.78 3.38
N GLU A 118 -2.68 2.85 2.10
CA GLU A 118 -3.01 3.93 1.16
C GLU A 118 -4.52 4.18 1.09
N ALA A 119 -5.29 3.13 0.77
CA ALA A 119 -6.75 3.18 0.67
C ALA A 119 -7.45 3.55 2.00
N SER A 120 -6.78 3.32 3.14
CA SER A 120 -7.30 3.68 4.47
C SER A 120 -6.94 5.12 4.87
N LEU A 121 -6.12 5.82 4.07
CA LEU A 121 -5.60 7.16 4.34
C LEU A 121 -4.94 7.25 5.73
N VAL A 122 -4.13 6.25 6.08
CA VAL A 122 -3.35 6.24 7.32
C VAL A 122 -1.87 6.46 7.01
N SER A 123 -1.18 7.20 7.88
CA SER A 123 0.28 7.20 7.90
C SER A 123 0.77 5.85 8.41
N PHE A 124 1.97 5.44 8.00
CA PHE A 124 2.53 4.16 8.44
C PHE A 124 4.07 4.18 8.42
N THR A 125 4.65 3.26 9.19
CA THR A 125 6.09 2.99 9.23
C THR A 125 6.33 1.51 8.89
N LEU A 126 7.08 1.27 7.82
CA LEU A 126 7.46 -0.08 7.42
C LEU A 126 8.55 -0.63 8.34
N TRP A 127 8.27 -1.76 8.96
CA TRP A 127 9.24 -2.58 9.66
C TRP A 127 9.92 -3.48 8.63
N CYS A 128 11.22 -3.35 8.37
CA CYS A 128 12.14 -2.34 8.94
C CYS A 128 13.25 -1.96 7.96
N TYR A 129 14.17 -1.10 8.37
CA TYR A 129 15.45 -0.92 7.70
C TYR A 129 16.56 -1.38 8.64
N THR A 130 17.16 -2.52 8.34
CA THR A 130 18.28 -3.08 9.10
C THR A 130 19.50 -3.20 8.18
N SER A 131 20.49 -2.34 8.40
CA SER A 131 21.67 -2.18 7.53
C SER A 131 22.57 -3.41 7.42
N ASP A 132 22.54 -4.28 8.43
CA ASP A 132 23.30 -5.53 8.53
C ASP A 132 22.42 -6.78 8.37
N ASN A 133 21.20 -6.62 7.84
CA ASN A 133 20.34 -7.74 7.50
C ASN A 133 21.04 -8.68 6.51
N CYS A 134 20.94 -9.99 6.72
CA CYS A 134 21.39 -11.01 5.78
C CYS A 134 20.35 -12.11 5.62
N ASN A 135 20.41 -12.84 4.51
CA ASN A 135 19.43 -13.89 4.21
C ASN A 135 19.51 -15.09 5.17
N GLY A 136 20.64 -15.24 5.89
CA GLY A 136 20.87 -16.32 6.84
C GLY A 136 20.25 -16.10 8.22
N TYR A 137 20.32 -14.87 8.74
CA TYR A 137 19.89 -14.51 10.10
C TYR A 137 18.77 -13.46 10.14
N GLY A 138 18.36 -12.97 8.96
CA GLY A 138 17.34 -11.94 8.82
C GLY A 138 17.81 -10.60 9.36
N ASP A 139 16.95 -9.93 10.12
CA ASP A 139 17.16 -8.58 10.65
C ASP A 139 17.89 -8.55 12.00
N GLN A 140 18.58 -9.65 12.34
CA GLN A 140 19.35 -9.82 13.58
C GLN A 140 18.50 -9.81 14.85
N TRP A 141 17.17 -9.90 14.73
CA TRP A 141 16.26 -9.95 15.86
C TRP A 141 15.41 -11.22 15.81
N ASN A 142 15.61 -12.15 16.75
CA ASN A 142 14.80 -13.38 16.89
C ASN A 142 14.66 -14.23 15.60
N LEU A 143 15.60 -14.12 14.65
CA LEU A 143 15.54 -14.74 13.31
C LEU A 143 14.34 -14.26 12.46
N GLU A 144 13.75 -13.13 12.83
CA GLU A 144 12.83 -12.40 11.98
C GLU A 144 13.57 -11.84 10.77
N ASP A 145 12.84 -11.62 9.68
CA ASP A 145 13.42 -11.14 8.43
C ASP A 145 12.46 -10.17 7.75
N LEU A 146 12.21 -9.02 8.38
CA LEU A 146 11.26 -8.02 7.88
C LEU A 146 11.94 -6.85 7.15
N SER A 147 13.27 -6.74 7.20
CA SER A 147 14.00 -5.60 6.65
C SER A 147 13.71 -5.37 5.15
N LEU A 148 13.57 -4.13 4.71
CA LEU A 148 13.42 -3.81 3.29
C LEU A 148 14.72 -4.02 2.51
N ILE A 149 15.84 -4.24 3.19
CA ILE A 149 17.16 -4.44 2.58
C ILE A 149 17.83 -5.73 3.05
N SER A 150 18.79 -6.23 2.27
CA SER A 150 19.71 -7.29 2.66
C SER A 150 21.09 -7.05 2.04
N MET A 151 22.15 -7.35 2.80
CA MET A 151 23.53 -7.34 2.31
C MET A 151 23.77 -8.41 1.25
N ASP A 152 23.00 -9.50 1.33
CA ASP A 152 22.96 -10.52 0.28
C ASP A 152 22.07 -10.02 -0.86
N LYS A 153 22.71 -9.31 -1.81
CA LYS A 153 22.03 -8.73 -2.97
C LYS A 153 21.14 -9.78 -3.65
N PRO A 154 19.86 -9.46 -3.96
CA PRO A 154 18.97 -10.40 -4.63
C PRO A 154 19.56 -10.91 -5.93
N ILE A 155 19.50 -12.22 -6.17
CA ILE A 155 19.81 -12.79 -7.48
C ILE A 155 18.79 -12.24 -8.46
N ARG A 156 19.21 -11.45 -9.46
CA ARG A 156 18.32 -10.84 -10.44
C ARG A 156 18.19 -11.76 -11.66
N SER A 157 17.10 -12.52 -11.76
CA SER A 157 16.86 -13.45 -12.87
C SER A 157 15.78 -12.95 -13.85
N GLY A 158 16.17 -12.31 -14.95
CA GLY A 158 15.28 -11.94 -16.08
C GLY A 158 14.08 -11.01 -15.74
N LEU A 159 13.46 -10.40 -16.77
CA LEU A 159 12.22 -9.58 -16.82
C LEU A 159 11.87 -8.56 -15.70
N GLN A 160 12.60 -8.49 -14.58
CA GLN A 160 12.49 -7.47 -13.56
C GLN A 160 13.00 -6.15 -14.14
N LEU A 161 12.33 -5.06 -13.76
CA LEU A 161 12.78 -3.71 -14.02
C LEU A 161 14.26 -3.60 -13.66
N THR A 162 15.05 -2.96 -14.51
CA THR A 162 16.45 -2.66 -14.21
C THR A 162 16.49 -1.75 -13.00
N VAL A 163 16.72 -2.33 -11.82
CA VAL A 163 16.85 -1.59 -10.58
C VAL A 163 18.24 -0.95 -10.55
N PRO A 164 18.37 0.37 -10.32
CA PRO A 164 19.68 1.03 -10.21
C PRO A 164 20.57 0.39 -9.15
N GLU A 165 21.89 0.57 -9.25
CA GLU A 165 22.83 -0.03 -8.28
C GLU A 165 22.61 0.49 -6.85
N ARG A 166 22.18 1.75 -6.70
CA ARG A 166 21.83 2.32 -5.39
C ARG A 166 20.73 1.53 -4.65
N ASP A 167 19.86 0.88 -5.43
CA ASP A 167 18.71 0.11 -4.94
C ASP A 167 19.04 -1.40 -4.93
N ALA A 168 20.32 -1.79 -5.07
CA ALA A 168 20.71 -3.18 -5.22
C ALA A 168 20.49 -4.05 -3.98
N CYS A 169 20.50 -3.45 -2.79
CA CYS A 169 20.22 -4.17 -1.56
C CYS A 169 18.71 -4.21 -1.25
N ALA A 170 17.88 -3.44 -1.95
CA ALA A 170 16.45 -3.35 -1.67
C ALA A 170 15.70 -4.61 -2.13
N ARG A 171 14.83 -5.09 -1.25
CA ARG A 171 14.00 -6.27 -1.45
C ARG A 171 12.57 -5.84 -1.77
N ALA A 172 11.99 -6.38 -2.83
CA ALA A 172 10.65 -6.01 -3.29
C ALA A 172 10.42 -4.48 -3.48
N VAL A 173 11.45 -3.73 -3.89
CA VAL A 173 11.43 -2.26 -3.99
C VAL A 173 10.24 -1.68 -4.76
N GLN A 174 9.79 -2.36 -5.82
CA GLN A 174 8.62 -1.95 -6.59
C GLN A 174 7.31 -1.91 -5.78
N ALA A 175 7.23 -2.61 -4.65
CA ALA A 175 6.03 -2.65 -3.83
C ALA A 175 5.94 -1.50 -2.82
N PHE A 176 7.07 -0.89 -2.41
CA PHE A 176 7.09 0.20 -1.42
C PHE A 176 7.58 1.54 -1.97
N ALA A 177 8.43 1.56 -3.01
CA ALA A 177 8.81 2.79 -3.69
C ALA A 177 7.69 3.21 -4.66
N ARG A 178 6.66 3.85 -4.11
CA ARG A 178 5.40 4.19 -4.79
C ARG A 178 5.24 5.71 -4.87
N PRO A 179 4.50 6.22 -5.86
CA PRO A 179 4.05 7.61 -5.83
C PRO A 179 3.08 7.84 -4.66
N TYR A 180 3.20 8.99 -4.00
CA TYR A 180 2.26 9.39 -2.96
C TYR A 180 2.28 10.91 -2.78
N ALA A 181 1.17 11.47 -2.29
CA ALA A 181 1.11 12.88 -1.92
C ALA A 181 1.81 13.09 -0.57
N THR A 182 2.94 13.80 -0.58
CA THR A 182 3.71 14.14 0.62
C THR A 182 3.04 15.25 1.41
N ARG A 183 2.33 16.14 0.71
CA ARG A 183 1.57 17.26 1.27
C ARG A 183 0.31 17.49 0.44
N ILE A 184 -0.82 17.72 1.09
CA ILE A 184 -2.10 17.94 0.41
C ILE A 184 -2.68 19.26 0.93
N ALA A 185 -3.00 20.17 0.01
CA ALA A 185 -3.64 21.44 0.32
C ALA A 185 -5.15 21.27 0.51
N GLY A 186 -5.54 20.39 1.43
CA GLY A 186 -6.93 20.03 1.69
C GLY A 186 -7.06 18.69 2.44
N THR A 187 -8.29 18.20 2.55
CA THR A 187 -8.59 16.92 3.21
C THR A 187 -8.70 15.81 2.16
N PRO A 188 -7.85 14.77 2.19
CA PRO A 188 -7.93 13.67 1.23
C PRO A 188 -9.18 12.82 1.44
N SER A 189 -9.83 12.45 0.34
CA SER A 189 -10.85 11.41 0.29
C SER A 189 -10.32 10.11 -0.34
N LYS A 190 -9.20 10.17 -1.08
CA LYS A 190 -8.56 9.02 -1.71
C LYS A 190 -7.09 9.31 -2.03
N SER A 191 -6.23 8.32 -1.82
CA SER A 191 -4.82 8.31 -2.25
C SER A 191 -4.43 6.85 -2.45
N GLU A 192 -4.29 6.41 -3.70
CA GLU A 192 -4.08 4.99 -4.01
C GLU A 192 -3.12 4.82 -5.18
N PHE A 193 -2.10 3.96 -5.00
CA PHE A 193 -1.28 3.47 -6.11
C PHE A 193 -1.69 2.05 -6.50
N ILE A 194 -1.98 1.86 -7.79
CA ILE A 194 -2.36 0.58 -8.36
C ILE A 194 -1.13 0.03 -9.10
N LEU A 195 -0.35 -0.81 -8.42
CA LEU A 195 0.94 -1.31 -8.91
C LEU A 195 0.83 -2.02 -10.27
N ASP A 196 -0.20 -2.86 -10.48
CA ASP A 196 -0.39 -3.61 -11.73
C ASP A 196 -0.75 -2.73 -12.94
N ARG A 197 -1.20 -1.50 -12.69
CA ARG A 197 -1.53 -0.49 -13.70
C ARG A 197 -0.51 0.64 -13.75
N VAL A 198 0.39 0.71 -12.77
CA VAL A 198 1.33 1.83 -12.57
C VAL A 198 0.59 3.16 -12.66
N ARG A 199 -0.41 3.29 -11.78
CA ARG A 199 -1.39 4.38 -11.79
C ARG A 199 -1.61 4.88 -10.36
N TYR A 200 -1.47 6.17 -10.14
CA TYR A 200 -1.71 6.81 -8.85
C TYR A 200 -2.88 7.78 -8.94
N GLU A 201 -3.83 7.66 -8.02
CA GLU A 201 -5.04 8.48 -7.96
C GLU A 201 -5.09 9.20 -6.62
N LEU A 202 -5.31 10.51 -6.66
CA LEU A 202 -5.52 11.36 -5.49
C LEU A 202 -6.82 12.14 -5.68
N GLU A 203 -7.68 12.14 -4.67
CA GLU A 203 -8.89 12.97 -4.58
C GLU A 203 -8.90 13.66 -3.22
N TYR A 204 -9.22 14.95 -3.18
CA TYR A 204 -9.26 15.73 -1.95
C TYR A 204 -10.21 16.92 -2.07
N VAL A 205 -10.62 17.45 -0.91
CA VAL A 205 -11.50 18.60 -0.79
C VAL A 205 -10.76 19.77 -0.13
N SER A 206 -10.89 20.96 -0.69
CA SER A 206 -10.44 22.23 -0.12
C SER A 206 -11.65 23.10 0.27
N ASP A 207 -11.42 24.15 1.06
CA ASP A 207 -12.45 25.12 1.43
C ASP A 207 -12.29 26.41 0.59
N PRO A 208 -13.16 26.66 -0.41
CA PRO A 208 -13.06 27.85 -1.26
C PRO A 208 -13.22 29.16 -0.49
N GLN A 209 -13.84 29.16 0.69
CA GLN A 209 -14.02 30.37 1.49
C GLN A 209 -12.72 30.83 2.14
N LYS A 210 -11.79 29.90 2.37
CA LYS A 210 -10.45 30.18 2.90
C LYS A 210 -9.44 30.54 1.81
N ALA A 211 -9.84 30.56 0.55
CA ALA A 211 -8.98 30.96 -0.57
C ALA A 211 -8.47 32.41 -0.49
N HIS A 212 -9.10 33.24 0.33
CA HIS A 212 -8.69 34.63 0.58
C HIS A 212 -7.60 34.77 1.65
N GLU A 213 -7.29 33.70 2.39
CA GLU A 213 -6.12 33.67 3.28
C GLU A 213 -4.85 33.43 2.45
N SER A 214 -3.78 34.11 2.84
CA SER A 214 -2.55 34.34 2.09
C SER A 214 -1.92 33.06 1.51
N SER A 215 -1.73 33.04 0.17
CA SER A 215 -0.99 32.03 -0.62
C SER A 215 -1.39 30.56 -0.42
N ILE A 216 -2.18 30.02 -1.36
CA ILE A 216 -2.44 28.58 -1.45
C ILE A 216 -1.10 27.87 -1.68
N HIS A 217 -0.75 26.97 -0.77
CA HIS A 217 0.39 26.08 -0.96
C HIS A 217 0.02 24.97 -1.94
N PRO A 218 0.94 24.53 -2.81
CA PRO A 218 0.67 23.43 -3.72
C PRO A 218 0.54 22.11 -2.94
N THR A 219 -0.30 21.21 -3.47
CA THR A 219 -0.22 19.78 -3.15
C THR A 219 1.06 19.23 -3.77
N GLU A 220 1.89 18.54 -2.99
CA GLU A 220 3.15 17.96 -3.45
C GLU A 220 3.01 16.43 -3.58
N VAL A 221 3.41 15.90 -4.72
CA VAL A 221 3.36 14.47 -5.00
C VAL A 221 4.75 13.97 -5.36
N PHE A 222 5.27 13.03 -4.56
CA PHE A 222 6.50 12.30 -4.85
C PHE A 222 6.23 11.27 -5.96
N ILE A 223 7.12 11.21 -6.96
CA ILE A 223 7.02 10.25 -8.07
C ILE A 223 8.35 9.51 -8.25
N PRO A 224 8.45 8.23 -7.87
CA PRO A 224 9.67 7.46 -8.07
C PRO A 224 9.81 7.05 -9.54
N GLN A 225 10.92 7.44 -10.20
CA GLN A 225 11.18 7.11 -11.61
C GLN A 225 11.28 5.59 -11.83
N LEU A 226 11.60 4.82 -10.78
CA LEU A 226 11.56 3.36 -10.77
C LEU A 226 10.24 2.80 -11.32
N GLN A 227 9.10 3.43 -10.98
CA GLN A 227 7.78 3.00 -11.43
C GLN A 227 7.50 3.42 -12.88
N TYR A 228 8.19 4.45 -13.38
CA TYR A 228 7.91 5.11 -14.65
C TYR A 228 9.14 5.15 -15.56
N PRO A 229 9.76 4.00 -15.91
CA PRO A 229 10.99 3.97 -16.73
C PRO A 229 10.81 4.54 -18.14
N ARG A 230 9.55 4.63 -18.62
CA ARG A 230 9.20 5.26 -19.91
C ARG A 230 8.51 6.61 -19.73
N GLY A 231 8.63 7.20 -18.54
CA GLY A 231 7.95 8.42 -18.13
C GLY A 231 6.47 8.21 -17.78
N TYR A 232 5.85 9.30 -17.36
CA TYR A 232 4.45 9.35 -16.94
C TYR A 232 3.73 10.56 -17.55
N SER A 233 2.41 10.54 -17.43
CA SER A 233 1.50 11.66 -17.72
C SER A 233 0.85 12.11 -16.43
N VAL A 234 0.66 13.42 -16.28
CA VAL A 234 -0.06 14.07 -15.18
C VAL A 234 -1.37 14.61 -15.73
N GLU A 235 -2.47 14.32 -15.06
CA GLU A 235 -3.79 14.90 -15.31
C GLU A 235 -4.33 15.50 -14.01
N THR A 236 -4.93 16.68 -14.08
CA THR A 236 -5.53 17.39 -12.93
C THR A 236 -6.94 17.85 -13.26
N SER A 237 -7.80 17.97 -12.24
CA SER A 237 -9.18 18.46 -12.38
C SER A 237 -9.27 19.93 -12.80
N ASP A 238 -8.27 20.70 -12.41
CA ASP A 238 -8.23 22.15 -12.49
C ASP A 238 -6.79 22.63 -12.28
N GLY A 239 -6.63 23.96 -12.16
CA GLY A 239 -5.37 24.56 -11.78
C GLY A 239 -4.24 24.27 -12.76
N HIS A 240 -3.02 24.23 -12.24
CA HIS A 240 -1.83 23.88 -13.00
C HIS A 240 -0.84 23.13 -12.12
N PHE A 241 0.12 22.46 -12.75
CA PHE A 241 1.18 21.78 -12.05
C PHE A 241 2.55 22.15 -12.62
N SER A 242 3.58 21.99 -11.80
CA SER A 242 4.98 22.01 -12.21
C SER A 242 5.66 20.73 -11.76
N VAL A 243 6.75 20.36 -12.44
CA VAL A 243 7.53 19.16 -12.15
C VAL A 243 8.96 19.57 -11.86
N GLN A 244 9.47 19.13 -10.71
CA GLN A 244 10.88 19.24 -10.36
C GLN A 244 11.51 17.85 -10.38
N SER A 245 12.46 17.64 -11.28
CA SER A 245 13.17 16.36 -11.38
C SER A 245 14.41 16.32 -10.48
N HIS A 246 14.63 15.15 -9.88
CA HIS A 246 15.78 14.80 -9.07
C HIS A 246 16.42 13.51 -9.60
N ASP A 247 17.53 13.09 -8.99
CA ASP A 247 18.16 11.81 -9.33
C ASP A 247 17.30 10.63 -8.85
N GLY A 248 16.43 10.11 -9.71
CA GLY A 248 15.64 8.90 -9.44
C GLY A 248 14.20 9.10 -9.04
N TRP A 249 13.79 10.35 -8.84
CA TRP A 249 12.42 10.71 -8.53
C TRP A 249 12.12 12.12 -9.03
N ASP A 250 10.84 12.44 -9.14
CA ASP A 250 10.35 13.78 -9.37
C ASP A 250 9.43 14.21 -8.23
N VAL A 251 9.25 15.51 -8.08
CA VAL A 251 8.20 16.12 -7.25
C VAL A 251 7.26 16.89 -8.18
N VAL A 252 5.97 16.57 -8.13
CA VAL A 252 4.95 17.32 -8.84
C VAL A 252 4.22 18.23 -7.86
N SER A 253 4.30 19.53 -8.11
CA SER A 253 3.61 20.56 -7.33
C SER A 253 2.34 20.95 -8.07
N TYR A 254 1.19 20.56 -7.52
CA TYR A 254 -0.14 20.84 -8.07
C TYR A 254 -0.78 22.01 -7.31
N LEU A 255 -0.96 23.13 -8.00
CA LEU A 255 -1.70 24.29 -7.51
C LEU A 255 -3.12 24.25 -8.07
N HIS A 256 -4.08 23.87 -7.23
CA HIS A 256 -5.49 23.78 -7.62
C HIS A 256 -6.15 25.16 -7.79
N ASP A 257 -7.28 25.19 -8.47
CA ASP A 257 -8.14 26.38 -8.58
C ASP A 257 -8.84 26.68 -7.25
N PRO A 258 -8.56 27.81 -6.56
CA PRO A 258 -9.16 28.15 -5.27
C PRO A 258 -10.69 28.24 -5.28
N SER A 259 -11.28 28.52 -6.43
CA SER A 259 -12.73 28.69 -6.54
C SER A 259 -13.49 27.36 -6.49
N LYS A 260 -12.77 26.23 -6.60
CA LYS A 260 -13.33 24.89 -6.60
C LYS A 260 -13.07 24.20 -5.27
N ALA A 261 -14.03 23.40 -4.82
CA ALA A 261 -13.91 22.62 -3.59
C ALA A 261 -13.35 21.20 -3.81
N ASN A 262 -13.65 20.58 -4.95
CA ASN A 262 -13.29 19.18 -5.22
C ASN A 262 -12.15 19.13 -6.23
N HIS A 263 -11.09 18.40 -5.89
CA HIS A 263 -9.90 18.28 -6.72
C HIS A 263 -9.51 16.83 -6.93
N TRP A 264 -8.99 16.51 -8.11
CA TRP A 264 -8.37 15.22 -8.39
C TRP A 264 -7.06 15.41 -9.14
N PHE A 265 -6.14 14.48 -8.88
CA PHE A 265 -4.82 14.40 -9.48
C PHE A 265 -4.53 12.96 -9.86
N LEU A 266 -4.01 12.76 -11.06
CA LEU A 266 -3.82 11.45 -11.64
C LEU A 266 -2.45 11.34 -12.31
N ILE A 267 -1.73 10.27 -11.98
CA ILE A 267 -0.52 9.84 -12.68
C ILE A 267 -0.78 8.53 -13.41
N THR A 268 -0.41 8.47 -14.68
CA THR A 268 -0.41 7.25 -15.48
C THR A 268 0.93 7.02 -16.17
N THR A 269 1.30 5.75 -16.35
CA THR A 269 2.50 5.40 -17.11
C THR A 269 2.35 5.67 -18.61
N LYS A 270 3.41 6.17 -19.25
CA LYS A 270 3.50 6.27 -20.73
C LYS A 270 3.86 4.93 -21.39
N ASP A 271 4.10 3.89 -20.59
CA ASP A 271 4.34 2.53 -21.04
C ASP A 271 3.07 1.89 -21.64
N THR A 272 2.99 1.87 -22.97
CA THR A 272 1.84 1.27 -23.68
C THR A 272 1.74 -0.25 -23.54
N SER A 273 2.79 -0.95 -23.10
CA SER A 273 2.75 -2.40 -22.89
C SER A 273 1.94 -2.78 -21.65
N ILE A 274 1.95 -1.94 -20.61
CA ILE A 274 1.14 -2.13 -19.40
C ILE A 274 -0.35 -2.08 -19.77
N GLU A 275 -0.77 -1.06 -20.52
CA GLU A 275 -2.16 -0.93 -20.97
C GLU A 275 -2.56 -2.09 -21.90
N LYS A 276 -1.69 -2.54 -22.81
CA LYS A 276 -1.93 -3.73 -23.65
C LYS A 276 -2.15 -4.99 -22.81
N ARG A 277 -1.28 -5.26 -21.82
CA ARG A 277 -1.41 -6.41 -20.90
C ARG A 277 -2.71 -6.35 -20.11
N ARG A 278 -3.08 -5.16 -19.62
CA ARG A 278 -4.34 -4.93 -18.91
C ARG A 278 -5.55 -5.24 -19.77
N ARG A 279 -5.61 -4.70 -21.00
CA ARG A 279 -6.71 -4.97 -21.95
C ARG A 279 -6.84 -6.46 -22.23
N ALA A 280 -5.71 -7.14 -22.48
CA ALA A 280 -5.70 -8.58 -22.69
C ALA A 280 -6.24 -9.36 -21.46
N ARG A 281 -5.88 -8.94 -20.23
CA ARG A 281 -6.38 -9.55 -18.99
C ARG A 281 -7.89 -9.36 -18.83
N ILE A 282 -8.42 -8.17 -19.10
CA ILE A 282 -9.86 -7.87 -19.04
C ILE A 282 -10.63 -8.73 -20.05
N VAL A 283 -10.12 -8.84 -21.29
CA VAL A 283 -10.72 -9.69 -22.33
C VAL A 283 -10.71 -11.16 -21.88
N ARG A 284 -9.58 -11.68 -21.39
CA ARG A 284 -9.50 -13.07 -20.88
C ARG A 284 -10.48 -13.31 -19.73
N GLN A 285 -10.60 -12.39 -18.78
CA GLN A 285 -11.55 -12.53 -17.67
C GLN A 285 -13.00 -12.58 -18.17
N ARG A 286 -13.37 -11.71 -19.12
CA ARG A 286 -14.71 -11.73 -19.72
C ARG A 286 -15.00 -13.03 -20.49
N VAL A 287 -14.02 -13.58 -21.19
CA VAL A 287 -14.15 -14.84 -21.95
C VAL A 287 -14.19 -16.06 -21.02
N MET A 288 -13.41 -16.06 -19.93
CA MET A 288 -13.30 -17.21 -19.02
C MET A 288 -14.33 -17.23 -17.89
N MET A 289 -14.94 -16.09 -17.52
CA MET A 289 -15.95 -16.06 -16.46
C MET A 289 -17.17 -16.94 -16.75
N PRO A 290 -17.80 -16.90 -17.94
CA PRO A 290 -18.98 -17.71 -18.24
C PRO A 290 -18.76 -19.22 -18.11
N PRO A 291 -17.70 -19.83 -18.69
CA PRO A 291 -17.47 -21.28 -18.56
C PRO A 291 -17.08 -21.70 -17.14
N LEU A 292 -16.35 -20.87 -16.38
CA LEU A 292 -16.03 -21.16 -14.98
C LEU A 292 -17.28 -21.14 -14.09
N LEU A 293 -18.18 -20.17 -14.29
CA LEU A 293 -19.47 -20.12 -13.61
C LEU A 293 -20.33 -21.34 -13.95
N ALA A 294 -20.40 -21.71 -15.23
CA ALA A 294 -21.12 -22.90 -15.67
C ALA A 294 -20.56 -24.19 -15.05
N LEU A 295 -19.23 -24.32 -14.99
CA LEU A 295 -18.57 -25.47 -14.36
C LEU A 295 -18.85 -25.51 -12.85
N CYS A 296 -18.78 -24.38 -12.15
CA CYS A 296 -19.12 -24.32 -10.72
C CYS A 296 -20.58 -24.69 -10.46
N ILE A 297 -21.51 -24.20 -11.29
CA ILE A 297 -22.95 -24.56 -11.20
C ILE A 297 -23.14 -26.05 -11.46
N TYR A 298 -22.45 -26.61 -12.45
CA TYR A 298 -22.52 -28.04 -12.77
C TYR A 298 -21.96 -28.92 -11.64
N ILE A 299 -20.83 -28.53 -11.04
CA ILE A 299 -20.25 -29.24 -9.89
C ILE A 299 -21.20 -29.15 -8.68
N LEU A 300 -21.78 -27.98 -8.41
CA LEU A 300 -22.78 -27.83 -7.34
C LEU A 300 -24.02 -28.70 -7.62
N TYR A 301 -24.50 -28.74 -8.86
CA TYR A 301 -25.60 -29.62 -9.26
C TYR A 301 -25.25 -31.09 -8.97
N LEU A 302 -24.06 -31.57 -9.34
CA LEU A 302 -23.63 -32.95 -9.07
C LEU A 302 -23.44 -33.28 -7.58
N ILE A 303 -23.19 -32.28 -6.73
CA ILE A 303 -23.01 -32.47 -5.28
C ILE A 303 -24.36 -32.49 -4.55
N PHE A 304 -25.35 -31.76 -5.06
CA PHE A 304 -26.66 -31.56 -4.40
C PHE A 304 -27.84 -32.26 -5.09
N ALA A 305 -27.60 -32.98 -6.19
CA ALA A 305 -28.56 -33.88 -6.86
C ALA A 305 -28.28 -35.34 -6.47
#